data_AF-A0A544YQ54-F1
#
_entry.id   AF-A0A544YQ54-F1
#
_cell.length_a   1.000
_cell.length_b   1.000
_cell.length_c   1.000
_cell.angle_alpha   90.00
_cell.angle_beta   90.00
_cell.angle_gamma   90.00
#
_symmetry.space_group_name_H-M   'P 1'
#
loop_
_entity.id
_entity.type
_entity.pdbx_description
1 polymer ?
#
loop_
_entity_poly.entity_id
_entity_poly.type
_entity_poly.pdbx_seq_one_letter_code
_entity_poly.pdbx_strand_id
1 'polypeptide(L)'
;MTAPAAVLDVTAAEEDGDEDCPGVSPHPAVPRPGWTRLWWIEESLGRDRVVAHTCACQMTSYELVRCGGLYQFRRHAFARHDVPPVSWTARCWRREEAYGWWRRLLAGQAR
;
A
#
# COMPACT_ATOMS: atom_id res chain seq x y z
N MET A 1 -47.49 -21.28 -18.40
CA MET A 1 -47.37 -20.02 -17.65
C MET A 1 -46.92 -20.44 -16.24
N THR A 2 -45.73 -20.20 -15.72
CA THR A 2 -44.68 -19.19 -15.97
C THR A 2 -43.33 -19.74 -15.47
N ALA A 3 -42.25 -19.27 -16.10
CA ALA A 3 -40.86 -19.71 -16.00
C ALA A 3 -40.20 -19.50 -14.61
N PRO A 4 -39.05 -20.17 -14.34
CA PRO A 4 -38.20 -19.85 -13.19
C PRO A 4 -37.43 -18.54 -13.46
N ALA A 5 -37.38 -17.65 -12.46
CA ALA A 5 -36.57 -16.44 -12.53
C ALA A 5 -35.09 -16.81 -12.31
N ALA A 6 -34.26 -16.42 -13.28
CA ALA A 6 -32.81 -16.50 -13.23
C ALA A 6 -32.21 -15.20 -12.66
N VAL A 7 -30.94 -15.30 -12.25
CA VAL A 7 -29.89 -14.25 -12.10
C VAL A 7 -30.12 -13.17 -11.02
N LEU A 8 -29.15 -12.78 -10.20
CA LEU A 8 -27.80 -12.34 -10.54
C LEU A 8 -26.78 -12.65 -9.44
N ASP A 9 -25.63 -13.12 -9.89
CA ASP A 9 -24.33 -12.96 -9.24
C ASP A 9 -24.07 -11.45 -9.06
N VAL A 10 -23.86 -11.01 -7.81
CA VAL A 10 -23.33 -9.67 -7.54
C VAL A 10 -22.02 -9.83 -6.80
N THR A 11 -20.94 -9.85 -7.59
CA THR A 11 -19.61 -9.51 -7.15
C THR A 11 -19.67 -8.19 -6.39
N ALA A 12 -19.54 -8.23 -5.06
CA ALA A 12 -19.22 -7.06 -4.26
C ALA A 12 -17.74 -6.70 -4.51
N ALA A 13 -17.46 -6.20 -5.71
CA ALA A 13 -16.37 -5.26 -5.91
C ALA A 13 -16.94 -3.91 -5.46
N GLU A 14 -16.74 -3.59 -4.19
CA GLU A 14 -16.95 -2.24 -3.69
C GLU A 14 -15.85 -1.34 -4.29
N GLU A 15 -16.12 -0.85 -5.49
CA GLU A 15 -15.57 0.41 -5.98
C GLU A 15 -16.47 1.51 -5.41
N ASP A 16 -16.04 2.22 -4.36
CA ASP A 16 -16.49 3.60 -4.14
C ASP A 16 -15.58 4.32 -3.15
N GLY A 17 -14.98 5.43 -3.61
CA GLY A 17 -13.99 6.23 -2.88
C GLY A 17 -12.98 6.96 -3.76
N ASP A 18 -13.12 6.86 -5.08
CA ASP A 18 -12.21 7.42 -6.09
C ASP A 18 -12.80 8.60 -6.88
N GLU A 19 -13.78 9.34 -6.33
CA GLU A 19 -14.44 10.40 -7.13
C GLU A 19 -13.61 11.71 -7.22
N ASP A 20 -12.50 11.85 -6.47
CA ASP A 20 -11.65 13.05 -6.48
C ASP A 20 -10.11 12.77 -6.55
N CYS A 21 -9.61 11.51 -6.62
CA CYS A 21 -8.17 11.29 -6.88
C CYS A 21 -7.90 11.36 -8.39
N PRO A 22 -6.96 12.20 -8.87
CA PRO A 22 -6.67 12.38 -10.29
C PRO A 22 -5.99 11.17 -10.96
N GLY A 23 -5.83 10.04 -10.26
CA GLY A 23 -5.28 8.79 -10.80
C GLY A 23 -3.81 8.83 -11.21
N VAL A 24 -3.06 9.88 -10.85
CA VAL A 24 -1.66 10.08 -11.28
C VAL A 24 -0.68 9.11 -10.61
N SER A 25 -0.96 8.74 -9.35
CA SER A 25 -0.13 7.85 -8.54
C SER A 25 -0.91 6.59 -8.17
N PRO A 26 -0.24 5.43 -8.05
CA PRO A 26 -0.94 4.15 -7.84
C PRO A 26 -1.64 4.10 -6.48
N HIS A 27 -2.78 3.43 -6.42
CA HIS A 27 -3.48 3.05 -5.19
C HIS A 27 -3.03 1.66 -4.75
N PRO A 28 -2.62 1.47 -3.48
CA PRO A 28 -2.38 0.12 -2.98
C PRO A 28 -3.71 -0.61 -2.89
N ALA A 29 -3.75 -1.83 -3.42
CA ALA A 29 -4.93 -2.69 -3.28
C ALA A 29 -5.16 -3.06 -1.81
N VAL A 30 -6.40 -3.42 -1.49
CA VAL A 30 -6.77 -3.98 -0.19
C VAL A 30 -5.90 -5.23 0.11
N PRO A 31 -5.41 -5.42 1.35
CA PRO A 31 -4.64 -6.61 1.71
C PRO A 31 -5.38 -7.90 1.35
N ARG A 32 -4.73 -8.77 0.57
CA ARG A 32 -5.25 -10.07 0.15
C ARG A 32 -5.06 -11.14 1.23
N PRO A 33 -5.88 -12.21 1.25
CA PRO A 33 -5.63 -13.35 2.12
C PRO A 33 -4.20 -13.89 1.96
N GLY A 34 -3.51 -14.13 3.07
CA GLY A 34 -2.10 -14.59 3.06
C GLY A 34 -1.07 -13.51 2.73
N TRP A 35 -1.42 -12.21 2.83
CA TRP A 35 -0.46 -11.12 2.67
C TRP A 35 0.73 -11.28 3.63
N THR A 36 1.91 -10.88 3.15
CA THR A 36 3.13 -10.91 3.96
C THR A 36 3.23 -9.68 4.83
N ARG A 37 3.35 -9.89 6.14
CA ARG A 37 3.52 -8.78 7.08
C ARG A 37 4.90 -8.16 6.98
N LEU A 38 4.93 -6.83 6.94
CA LEU A 38 6.10 -6.00 7.06
C LEU A 38 6.18 -5.47 8.48
N TRP A 39 7.40 -5.44 9.00
CA TRP A 39 7.67 -4.95 10.34
C TRP A 39 7.98 -3.47 10.25
N TRP A 40 7.28 -2.67 11.05
CA TRP A 40 7.35 -1.22 11.02
C TRP A 40 8.03 -0.68 12.28
N ILE A 41 8.92 0.32 12.11
CA ILE A 41 9.65 1.03 13.16
C ILE A 41 9.45 2.54 13.00
N GLU A 42 9.72 3.32 14.05
CA GLU A 42 9.51 4.77 14.07
C GLU A 42 10.75 5.57 13.62
N GLU A 43 11.88 4.91 13.40
CA GLU A 43 13.13 5.55 13.00
C GLU A 43 13.52 5.15 11.56
N SER A 44 14.04 6.13 10.82
CA SER A 44 14.58 5.93 9.48
C SER A 44 16.08 5.64 9.50
N LEU A 45 16.63 5.18 8.38
CA LEU A 45 18.09 5.07 8.18
C LEU A 45 18.81 6.44 8.02
N GLY A 46 18.14 7.57 8.23
CA GLY A 46 18.69 8.91 8.06
C GLY A 46 18.27 9.56 6.73
N ARG A 47 19.18 10.32 6.11
CA ARG A 47 18.85 11.08 4.88
C ARG A 47 18.43 10.16 3.74
N ASP A 48 17.23 10.40 3.23
CA ASP A 48 16.60 9.61 2.19
C ASP A 48 16.19 10.43 0.96
N ARG A 49 15.81 9.71 -0.11
CA ARG A 49 15.15 10.29 -1.29
C ARG A 49 14.00 9.39 -1.71
N VAL A 50 12.82 9.96 -1.88
CA VAL A 50 11.66 9.27 -2.46
C VAL A 50 11.96 8.91 -3.92
N VAL A 51 11.71 7.67 -4.29
CA VAL A 51 11.86 7.17 -5.66
C VAL A 51 10.56 6.61 -6.25
N ALA A 52 9.57 6.29 -5.42
CA ALA A 52 8.19 5.97 -5.82
C ALA A 52 7.24 6.27 -4.66
N HIS A 53 5.96 6.51 -4.95
CA HIS A 53 4.93 6.80 -3.95
C HIS A 53 3.54 6.36 -4.43
N THR A 54 2.58 6.22 -3.51
CA THR A 54 1.14 5.98 -3.80
C THR A 54 0.33 7.29 -3.78
N CYS A 55 -0.89 7.30 -4.34
CA CYS A 55 -1.83 8.42 -4.10
C CYS A 55 -2.06 8.58 -2.59
N ALA A 56 -2.34 9.80 -2.16
CA ALA A 56 -2.60 10.16 -0.76
C ALA A 56 -4.10 10.28 -0.45
N CYS A 57 -4.98 9.86 -1.35
CA CYS A 57 -6.44 9.87 -1.14
C CYS A 57 -6.90 8.86 -0.09
N GLN A 58 -6.12 7.80 0.15
CA GLN A 58 -6.44 6.77 1.13
C GLN A 58 -5.90 7.13 2.52
N MET A 59 -6.46 6.49 3.56
CA MET A 59 -6.02 6.63 4.96
C MET A 59 -4.56 6.23 5.22
N THR A 60 -3.91 5.56 4.27
CA THR A 60 -2.51 5.18 4.36
C THR A 60 -1.87 5.37 2.99
N SER A 61 -0.78 6.14 2.95
CA SER A 61 0.06 6.26 1.77
C SER A 61 1.45 5.69 2.04
N TYR A 62 2.10 5.26 0.97
CA TYR A 62 3.40 4.62 1.02
C TYR A 62 4.37 5.32 0.07
N GLU A 63 5.63 5.35 0.49
CA GLU A 63 6.75 5.82 -0.31
C GLU A 63 7.85 4.77 -0.28
N LEU A 64 8.45 4.51 -1.44
CA LEU A 64 9.71 3.82 -1.54
C LEU A 64 10.83 4.86 -1.47
N VAL A 65 11.64 4.78 -0.43
CA VAL A 65 12.75 5.71 -0.19
C VAL A 65 14.09 5.01 -0.40
N ARG A 66 15.09 5.77 -0.88
CA ARG A 66 16.47 5.32 -1.08
C ARG A 66 17.40 5.98 -0.07
N CYS A 67 18.11 5.19 0.72
CA CYS A 67 19.07 5.61 1.74
C CYS A 67 20.44 4.96 1.46
N GLY A 68 21.43 5.70 0.96
CA GLY A 68 22.79 5.16 0.77
C GLY A 68 22.89 3.91 -0.13
N GLY A 69 21.98 3.71 -1.09
CA GLY A 69 21.94 2.53 -1.96
C GLY A 69 21.10 1.36 -1.44
N LEU A 70 20.57 1.47 -0.22
CA LEU A 70 19.50 0.65 0.32
C LEU A 70 18.15 1.33 0.10
N TYR A 71 17.09 0.53 0.22
CA TYR A 71 15.72 0.97 0.04
C TYR A 71 14.86 0.51 1.21
N GLN A 72 13.92 1.36 1.59
CA GLN A 72 13.01 1.17 2.72
C GLN A 72 11.63 1.67 2.29
N PHE A 73 10.55 1.16 2.89
CA PHE A 73 9.26 1.82 2.77
C PHE A 73 9.06 2.80 3.90
N ARG A 74 8.52 3.96 3.57
CA ARG A 74 7.95 4.91 4.52
C ARG A 74 6.43 4.87 4.37
N ARG A 75 5.73 4.72 5.48
CA ARG A 75 4.27 4.67 5.57
C ARG A 75 3.80 5.91 6.30
N HIS A 76 2.91 6.67 5.66
CA HIS A 76 2.14 7.73 6.31
C HIS A 76 0.75 7.18 6.60
N ALA A 77 0.32 7.26 7.85
CA ALA A 77 -1.00 6.84 8.29
C ALA A 77 -1.68 8.02 8.98
N PHE A 78 -3.00 8.15 8.78
CA PHE A 78 -3.77 9.04 9.65
C PHE A 78 -3.65 8.59 11.11
N ALA A 79 -3.57 9.55 12.01
CA ALA A 79 -3.43 9.29 13.44
C ALA A 79 -4.55 8.37 13.94
N ARG A 80 -4.16 7.20 14.45
CA ARG A 80 -5.02 6.24 15.14
C ARG A 80 -4.33 5.82 16.44
N HIS A 81 -5.11 5.34 17.40
CA HIS A 81 -4.55 4.76 18.61
C HIS A 81 -3.55 3.65 18.23
N ASP A 82 -2.33 3.69 18.79
CA ASP A 82 -1.24 2.74 18.56
C ASP A 82 -0.67 2.63 17.13
N VAL A 83 -0.97 3.59 16.24
CA VAL A 83 -0.35 3.66 14.91
C VAL A 83 0.41 4.97 14.76
N PRO A 84 1.75 4.94 14.71
CA PRO A 84 2.54 6.14 14.45
C PRO A 84 2.13 6.77 13.11
N PRO A 85 2.00 8.11 13.04
CA PRO A 85 1.60 8.80 11.82
C PRO A 85 2.61 8.61 10.68
N VAL A 86 3.89 8.39 11.03
CA VAL A 86 4.96 8.04 10.09
C VAL A 86 5.72 6.84 10.65
N SER A 87 6.00 5.87 9.80
CA SER A 87 6.77 4.67 10.15
C SER A 87 7.56 4.14 8.95
N TRP A 88 8.58 3.34 9.21
CA TRP A 88 9.47 2.76 8.20
C TRP A 88 9.56 1.25 8.34
N THR A 89 9.91 0.54 7.26
CA THR A 89 10.16 -0.90 7.38
C THR A 89 11.45 -1.18 8.14
N ALA A 90 11.41 -2.07 9.13
CA ALA A 90 12.58 -2.51 9.89
C ALA A 90 13.65 -3.14 8.97
N ARG A 91 13.19 -3.89 7.96
CA ARG A 91 14.06 -4.46 6.94
C ARG A 91 14.29 -3.45 5.82
N CYS A 92 15.51 -3.48 5.29
CA CYS A 92 15.93 -2.73 4.11
C CYS A 92 16.41 -3.69 3.02
N TRP A 93 16.32 -3.23 1.78
CA TRP A 93 16.55 -4.07 0.61
C TRP A 93 17.48 -3.41 -0.40
N ARG A 94 18.14 -4.23 -1.23
CA ARG A 94 18.75 -3.76 -2.47
C ARG A 94 17.66 -3.42 -3.48
N ARG A 95 18.02 -2.66 -4.52
CA ARG A 95 17.09 -2.10 -5.50
C ARG A 95 16.08 -3.13 -6.02
N GLU A 96 16.54 -4.22 -6.62
CA GLU A 96 15.67 -5.19 -7.27
C GLU A 96 14.63 -5.80 -6.32
N GLU A 97 15.09 -6.25 -5.14
CA GLU A 97 14.22 -6.81 -4.11
C GLU A 97 13.22 -5.76 -3.60
N ALA A 98 13.65 -4.50 -3.43
CA ALA A 98 12.77 -3.41 -2.99
C ALA A 98 11.63 -3.14 -3.98
N TYR A 99 11.92 -3.12 -5.28
CA TYR A 99 10.88 -2.98 -6.31
C TYR A 99 9.99 -4.23 -6.40
N GLY A 100 10.51 -5.41 -6.08
CA GLY A 100 9.71 -6.63 -5.91
C GLY A 100 8.70 -6.49 -4.76
N TRP A 101 9.15 -6.03 -3.60
CA TRP A 101 8.26 -5.72 -2.47
C TRP A 101 7.28 -4.59 -2.78
N TRP A 102 7.69 -3.58 -3.54
CA TRP A 102 6.83 -2.47 -3.92
C TRP A 102 5.65 -2.96 -4.74
N ARG A 103 5.89 -3.81 -5.74
CA ARG A 103 4.82 -4.44 -6.53
C ARG A 103 3.89 -5.29 -5.66
N ARG A 104 4.44 -6.05 -4.70
CA ARG A 104 3.63 -6.85 -3.76
C ARG A 104 2.75 -5.96 -2.88
N LEU A 105 3.29 -4.85 -2.37
CA LEU A 105 2.54 -3.88 -1.58
C LEU A 105 1.39 -3.28 -2.39
N LEU A 106 1.66 -2.85 -3.62
CA LEU A 106 0.63 -2.31 -4.53
C LEU A 106 -0.45 -3.34 -4.85
N ALA A 107 -0.08 -4.63 -4.97
CA ALA A 107 -1.01 -5.72 -5.24
C ALA A 107 -1.73 -6.26 -3.99
N GLY A 108 -1.56 -5.63 -2.82
CA GLY A 108 -2.16 -6.10 -1.56
C GLY A 108 -1.55 -7.39 -1.01
N GLN A 109 -0.40 -7.82 -1.53
CA GLN A 109 0.31 -9.03 -1.10
C GLN A 109 1.30 -8.79 0.04
N ALA A 110 1.53 -7.53 0.43
CA ALA A 110 2.35 -7.14 1.57
C ALA A 110 1.79 -5.89 2.25
N ARG A 111 1.98 -5.73 3.57
CA ARG A 111 1.48 -4.58 4.33
C ARG A 111 2.30 -4.28 5.59
#